data_AF-A0A966PLI0-F1
#
_entry.id   AF-A0A966PLI0-F1
#
_cell.length_a   1.000
_cell.length_b   1.000
_cell.length_c   1.000
_cell.angle_alpha   90.00
_cell.angle_beta   90.00
_cell.angle_gamma   90.00
#
_symmetry.space_group_name_H-M   'P 1'
#
loop_
_entity.id
_entity.type
_entity.pdbx_description
1 polymer ?
#
loop_
_entity_poly.entity_id
_entity_poly.type
_entity_poly.pdbx_seq_one_letter_code
_entity_poly.pdbx_strand_id
1 'polypeptide(L)'
;MLMYVVQSILLGGVLVLIARNSRAFNTYQILLAVVWTLAVIAIRFKYGIDQVTFYSNDQVTQLWLVEKIVRHGFSYSPNAAISDRYLVVIPVRLLNLFGFDALLAFKFLQAISLSYIYKLCSDFLAREGITIKLWHAIFFAGPLFIFLSTIGLRDLEIALFATYFFIGRSTALKLFSLVATLLLRPHLALALIVGWVIAKYLHKFQPKRLNVAIVGLVVGAFTLGGYGYSAGNFLKYRNDLLTPRVFEQVAWWRFFSNLVGLQFLTFTDLVVKMPASQLIALRLFFVDTFAIPLLFVFTLFATSSKFSVMRIQVFVSFAFFLGLVAQTNFNSSRQNLPFLSAMGVLGLVGILKSRNTDYEPRLSDVGRVKSNS
;
A
#
# COMPACT_ATOMS: atom_id res chain seq x y z
N MET A 1 12.39 -26.41 -16.61
CA MET A 1 12.94 -25.90 -15.33
C MET A 1 14.19 -25.04 -15.54
N LEU A 2 15.23 -25.53 -16.22
CA LEU A 2 16.48 -24.81 -16.44
C LEU A 2 16.28 -23.39 -17.02
N MET A 3 15.48 -23.24 -18.09
CA MET A 3 15.18 -21.93 -18.69
C MET A 3 14.54 -20.95 -17.70
N TYR A 4 13.62 -21.40 -16.84
CA TYR A 4 12.97 -20.55 -15.85
C TYR A 4 13.97 -20.06 -14.78
N VAL A 5 14.90 -20.93 -14.37
CA VAL A 5 15.96 -20.57 -13.42
C VAL A 5 16.89 -19.53 -14.03
N VAL A 6 17.33 -19.73 -15.28
CA VAL A 6 18.18 -18.78 -16.00
C VAL A 6 17.49 -17.42 -16.14
N GLN A 7 16.21 -17.40 -16.56
CA GLN A 7 15.43 -16.18 -16.63
C GLN A 7 15.29 -15.50 -15.26
N SER A 8 15.04 -16.26 -14.19
CA SER A 8 14.91 -15.73 -12.83
C SER A 8 16.23 -15.11 -12.35
N ILE A 9 17.37 -15.74 -12.61
CA ILE A 9 18.70 -15.22 -12.28
C ILE A 9 18.98 -13.94 -13.06
N LEU A 10 18.66 -13.91 -14.36
CA LEU A 10 18.84 -12.72 -15.20
C LEU A 10 18.02 -11.53 -14.67
N LEU A 11 16.74 -11.74 -14.39
CA LEU A 11 15.87 -10.70 -13.82
C LEU A 11 16.31 -10.29 -12.41
N GLY A 12 16.78 -11.23 -11.60
CA GLY A 12 17.42 -10.95 -10.31
C GLY A 12 18.66 -10.05 -10.47
N GLY A 13 19.49 -10.31 -11.49
CA GLY A 13 20.61 -9.45 -11.86
C GLY A 13 20.17 -8.04 -12.23
N VAL A 14 19.07 -7.88 -12.98
CA VAL A 14 18.49 -6.57 -13.28
C VAL A 14 18.03 -5.85 -12.00
N LEU A 15 17.43 -6.55 -11.03
CA LEU A 15 17.09 -5.95 -9.73
C LEU A 15 18.33 -5.46 -8.97
N VAL A 16 19.45 -6.18 -9.05
CA VAL A 16 20.73 -5.74 -8.47
C VAL A 16 21.26 -4.49 -9.19
N LEU A 17 21.10 -4.39 -10.51
CA LEU A 17 21.45 -3.17 -11.24
C LEU A 17 20.59 -1.98 -10.82
N ILE A 18 19.29 -2.19 -10.57
CA ILE A 18 18.39 -1.16 -10.02
C ILE A 18 18.81 -0.75 -8.60
N ALA A 19 19.43 -1.65 -7.83
CA ALA A 19 19.97 -1.36 -6.49
C ALA A 19 21.18 -0.42 -6.50
N ARG A 20 21.73 -0.08 -7.68
CA ARG A 20 22.87 0.82 -7.82
C ARG A 20 22.45 2.27 -7.56
N ASN A 21 23.02 2.87 -6.52
CA ASN A 21 23.01 4.31 -6.31
C ASN A 21 24.33 4.93 -6.82
N SER A 22 24.38 6.27 -6.90
CA SER A 22 25.48 7.04 -7.49
C SER A 22 26.87 6.77 -6.90
N ARG A 23 26.97 6.21 -5.68
CA ARG A 23 28.25 5.93 -5.01
C ARG A 23 28.38 4.53 -4.39
N ALA A 24 27.29 3.78 -4.24
CA ALA A 24 27.28 2.45 -3.61
C ALA A 24 26.01 1.68 -3.99
N PHE A 25 25.98 0.38 -3.70
CA PHE A 25 24.76 -0.41 -3.77
C PHE A 25 23.95 -0.29 -2.47
N ASN A 26 22.62 -0.25 -2.60
CA ASN A 26 21.75 -0.26 -1.44
C ASN A 26 21.59 -1.69 -0.90
N THR A 27 22.03 -1.92 0.34
CA THR A 27 22.02 -3.24 0.98
C THR A 27 20.63 -3.90 0.97
N TYR A 28 19.57 -3.12 1.24
CA TYR A 28 18.21 -3.67 1.25
C TYR A 28 17.78 -4.13 -0.15
N GLN A 29 18.06 -3.35 -1.20
CA GLN A 29 17.67 -3.71 -2.56
C GLN A 29 18.48 -4.91 -3.10
N ILE A 30 19.74 -5.06 -2.70
CA ILE A 30 20.52 -6.28 -2.98
C ILE A 30 19.87 -7.49 -2.29
N LEU A 31 19.59 -7.37 -0.98
CA LEU A 31 18.99 -8.46 -0.22
C LEU A 31 17.61 -8.83 -0.79
N LEU A 32 16.81 -7.83 -1.18
CA LEU A 32 15.55 -8.03 -1.88
C LEU A 32 15.76 -8.84 -3.17
N ALA A 33 16.71 -8.45 -4.02
CA ALA A 33 16.98 -9.14 -5.27
C ALA A 33 17.37 -10.61 -5.05
N VAL A 34 18.24 -10.88 -4.08
CA VAL A 34 18.68 -12.24 -3.72
C VAL A 34 17.51 -13.07 -3.20
N VAL A 35 16.80 -12.57 -2.18
CA VAL A 35 15.66 -13.26 -1.57
C VAL A 35 14.55 -13.51 -2.57
N TRP A 36 14.23 -12.51 -3.40
CA TRP A 36 13.22 -12.64 -4.46
C TRP A 36 13.61 -13.72 -5.47
N THR A 37 14.85 -13.73 -5.95
CA THR A 37 15.32 -14.73 -6.93
C THR A 37 15.22 -16.14 -6.38
N LEU A 38 15.69 -16.37 -5.14
CA LEU A 38 15.61 -17.66 -4.47
C LEU A 38 14.15 -18.10 -4.26
N ALA A 39 13.29 -17.19 -3.80
CA ALA A 39 11.89 -17.49 -3.54
C ALA A 39 11.11 -17.86 -4.82
N VAL A 40 11.33 -17.13 -5.91
CA VAL A 40 10.67 -17.40 -7.20
C VAL A 40 11.09 -18.76 -7.78
N ILE A 41 12.39 -19.10 -7.66
CA ILE A 41 12.91 -20.42 -8.04
C ILE A 41 12.30 -21.51 -7.14
N ALA A 42 12.28 -21.31 -5.82
CA ALA A 42 11.75 -22.29 -4.86
C ALA A 42 10.25 -22.55 -5.09
N ILE A 43 9.45 -21.51 -5.35
CA ILE A 43 8.03 -21.64 -5.68
C ILE A 43 7.87 -22.47 -6.96
N ARG A 44 8.63 -22.15 -8.01
CA ARG A 44 8.56 -22.92 -9.27
C ARG A 44 9.01 -24.36 -9.05
N PHE A 45 10.06 -24.60 -8.28
CA PHE A 45 10.58 -25.93 -7.99
C PHE A 45 9.53 -26.81 -7.29
N LYS A 46 8.83 -26.26 -6.30
CA LYS A 46 7.82 -26.99 -5.52
C LYS A 46 6.50 -27.20 -6.27
N TYR A 47 6.02 -26.18 -6.98
CA TYR A 47 4.67 -26.19 -7.56
C TYR A 47 4.64 -26.38 -9.09
N GLY A 48 5.78 -26.40 -9.76
CA GLY A 48 5.85 -26.61 -11.20
C GLY A 48 5.01 -25.60 -11.99
N ILE A 49 4.23 -26.10 -12.95
CA ILE A 49 3.32 -25.28 -13.78
C ILE A 49 2.16 -24.73 -12.95
N ASP A 50 1.72 -25.48 -11.94
CA ASP A 50 0.60 -25.15 -11.06
C ASP A 50 0.94 -24.04 -10.05
N GLN A 51 2.11 -23.43 -10.15
CA GLN A 51 2.45 -22.23 -9.38
C GLN A 51 1.48 -21.06 -9.60
N VAL A 52 0.71 -21.08 -10.69
CA VAL A 52 -0.32 -20.07 -10.98
C VAL A 52 -1.49 -20.18 -9.99
N THR A 53 -1.78 -21.37 -9.46
CA THR A 53 -2.85 -21.60 -8.48
C THR A 53 -2.33 -21.65 -7.03
N PHE A 54 -1.05 -21.35 -6.82
CA PHE A 54 -0.40 -21.45 -5.51
C PHE A 54 -1.08 -20.59 -4.43
N TYR A 55 -1.42 -19.34 -4.75
CA TYR A 55 -1.92 -18.39 -3.76
C TYR A 55 -3.33 -17.89 -4.04
N SER A 56 -3.65 -17.54 -5.29
CA SER A 56 -4.97 -17.01 -5.64
C SER A 56 -5.30 -17.25 -7.11
N ASN A 57 -6.60 -17.45 -7.39
CA ASN A 57 -7.16 -17.47 -8.75
C ASN A 57 -6.90 -16.16 -9.52
N ASP A 58 -6.57 -15.07 -8.82
CA ASP A 58 -6.20 -13.79 -9.44
C ASP A 58 -5.01 -13.91 -10.41
N GLN A 59 -4.05 -14.80 -10.13
CA GLN A 59 -2.89 -15.02 -11.00
C GLN A 59 -3.32 -15.66 -12.33
N VAL A 60 -4.26 -16.61 -12.28
CA VAL A 60 -4.88 -17.21 -13.48
C VAL A 60 -5.60 -16.12 -14.29
N THR A 61 -6.36 -15.25 -13.63
CA THR A 61 -7.05 -14.13 -14.31
C THR A 61 -6.06 -13.17 -14.99
N GLN A 62 -4.91 -12.86 -14.36
CA GLN A 62 -3.89 -12.01 -14.97
C GLN A 62 -3.28 -12.63 -16.23
N LEU A 63 -2.97 -13.93 -16.20
CA LEU A 63 -2.49 -14.64 -17.38
C LEU A 63 -3.53 -14.69 -18.49
N TRP A 64 -4.79 -14.96 -18.13
CA TRP A 64 -5.90 -14.91 -19.08
C TRP A 64 -6.05 -13.53 -19.74
N LEU A 65 -5.83 -12.44 -19.00
CA LEU A 65 -5.84 -11.08 -19.59
C LEU A 65 -4.70 -10.87 -20.59
N VAL A 66 -3.50 -11.41 -20.31
CA VAL A 66 -2.39 -11.40 -21.29
C VAL A 66 -2.84 -12.13 -22.55
N GLU A 67 -3.35 -13.36 -22.41
CA GLU A 67 -3.81 -14.17 -23.55
C GLU A 67 -4.96 -13.52 -24.33
N LYS A 68 -5.89 -12.86 -23.63
CA LYS A 68 -6.99 -12.11 -24.25
C LYS A 68 -6.45 -11.04 -25.20
N ILE A 69 -5.47 -10.25 -24.75
CA ILE A 69 -4.83 -9.20 -25.58
C ILE A 69 -4.08 -9.83 -26.75
N VAL A 70 -3.44 -10.99 -26.57
CA VAL A 70 -2.77 -11.71 -27.67
C VAL A 70 -3.77 -12.14 -28.75
N ARG A 71 -4.93 -12.66 -28.36
CA ARG A 71 -5.91 -13.23 -29.30
C ARG A 71 -6.81 -12.17 -29.94
N HIS A 72 -7.23 -11.15 -29.20
CA HIS A 72 -8.26 -10.20 -29.63
C HIS A 72 -7.72 -8.78 -29.86
N GLY A 73 -6.43 -8.54 -29.62
CA GLY A 73 -5.84 -7.21 -29.70
C GLY A 73 -6.32 -6.26 -28.59
N PHE A 74 -6.05 -4.96 -28.78
CA PHE A 74 -6.45 -3.93 -27.83
C PHE A 74 -7.87 -3.43 -28.11
N SER A 75 -8.71 -3.42 -27.08
CA SER A 75 -9.98 -2.70 -27.10
C SER A 75 -9.74 -1.23 -26.74
N TYR A 76 -10.21 -0.30 -27.57
CA TYR A 76 -9.99 1.16 -27.42
C TYR A 76 -10.98 1.87 -26.48
N SER A 77 -11.74 1.15 -25.64
CA SER A 77 -12.67 1.79 -24.71
C SER A 77 -12.01 2.11 -23.35
N PRO A 78 -12.34 3.25 -22.71
CA PRO A 78 -11.85 3.55 -21.35
C PRO A 78 -12.22 2.47 -20.32
N ASN A 79 -13.40 1.87 -20.48
CA ASN A 79 -13.84 0.75 -19.64
C ASN A 79 -12.98 -0.50 -19.84
N ALA A 80 -12.52 -0.78 -21.06
CA ALA A 80 -11.58 -1.87 -21.31
C ALA A 80 -10.22 -1.59 -20.66
N ALA A 81 -9.71 -0.36 -20.71
CA ALA A 81 -8.44 -0.01 -20.08
C ALA A 81 -8.43 -0.29 -18.56
N ILE A 82 -9.54 -0.01 -17.88
CA ILE A 82 -9.73 -0.29 -16.45
C ILE A 82 -9.94 -1.80 -16.21
N SER A 83 -10.84 -2.43 -16.97
CA SER A 83 -11.24 -3.82 -16.76
C SER A 83 -10.13 -4.82 -17.09
N ASP A 84 -9.41 -4.57 -18.18
CA ASP A 84 -8.33 -5.43 -18.69
C ASP A 84 -6.95 -5.04 -18.13
N ARG A 85 -6.91 -4.04 -17.24
CA ARG A 85 -5.73 -3.70 -16.43
C ARG A 85 -4.49 -3.44 -17.28
N TYR A 86 -4.65 -2.68 -18.36
CA TYR A 86 -3.61 -2.44 -19.36
C TYR A 86 -2.29 -1.94 -18.77
N LEU A 87 -2.35 -1.15 -17.70
CA LEU A 87 -1.17 -0.64 -17.00
C LEU A 87 -0.21 -1.75 -16.52
N VAL A 88 -0.75 -2.93 -16.19
CA VAL A 88 0.03 -4.09 -15.72
C VAL A 88 0.33 -5.04 -16.87
N VAL A 89 -0.68 -5.30 -17.71
CA VAL A 89 -0.61 -6.34 -18.73
C VAL A 89 0.31 -5.93 -19.88
N ILE A 90 0.37 -4.64 -20.24
CA ILE A 90 1.21 -4.16 -21.34
C ILE A 90 2.72 -4.36 -21.04
N PRO A 91 3.27 -3.90 -19.90
CA PRO A 91 4.68 -4.15 -19.57
C PRO A 91 5.03 -5.64 -19.56
N VAL A 92 4.14 -6.48 -19.05
CA VAL A 92 4.34 -7.94 -19.02
C VAL A 92 4.30 -8.53 -20.42
N ARG A 93 3.40 -8.06 -21.29
CA ARG A 93 3.36 -8.49 -22.69
C ARG A 93 4.66 -8.14 -23.41
N LEU A 94 5.22 -6.95 -23.18
CA LEU A 94 6.51 -6.57 -23.76
C LEU A 94 7.61 -7.56 -23.36
N LEU A 95 7.72 -7.92 -22.08
CA LEU A 95 8.69 -8.92 -21.62
C LEU A 95 8.40 -10.32 -22.20
N ASN A 96 7.14 -10.70 -22.33
CA ASN A 96 6.73 -11.96 -22.94
C ASN A 96 7.12 -12.04 -24.43
N LEU A 97 7.11 -10.92 -25.17
CA LEU A 97 7.61 -10.87 -26.55
C LEU A 97 9.11 -11.16 -26.65
N PHE A 98 9.89 -10.85 -25.61
CA PHE A 98 11.32 -11.22 -25.51
C PHE A 98 11.55 -12.65 -25.01
N GLY A 99 10.49 -13.46 -24.87
CA GLY A 99 10.58 -14.87 -24.49
C GLY A 99 10.61 -15.14 -22.97
N PHE A 100 10.35 -14.12 -22.13
CA PHE A 100 10.18 -14.33 -20.69
C PHE A 100 8.82 -14.95 -20.37
N ASP A 101 8.80 -15.89 -19.42
CA ASP A 101 7.56 -16.42 -18.88
C ASP A 101 6.66 -15.30 -18.33
N ALA A 102 5.39 -15.27 -18.74
CA ALA A 102 4.47 -14.17 -18.41
C ALA A 102 4.25 -14.04 -16.90
N LEU A 103 4.19 -15.15 -16.16
CA LEU A 103 4.03 -15.11 -14.71
C LEU A 103 5.31 -14.59 -14.04
N LEU A 104 6.48 -15.02 -14.51
CA LEU A 104 7.75 -14.49 -14.04
C LEU A 104 7.88 -12.98 -14.29
N ALA A 105 7.42 -12.50 -15.45
CA ALA A 105 7.37 -11.08 -15.77
C ALA A 105 6.45 -10.29 -14.83
N PHE A 106 5.27 -10.82 -14.46
CA PHE A 106 4.43 -10.22 -13.43
C PHE A 106 5.15 -10.13 -12.07
N LYS A 107 5.78 -11.23 -11.62
CA LYS A 107 6.56 -11.26 -10.37
C LYS A 107 7.68 -10.21 -10.39
N PHE A 108 8.37 -10.08 -11.52
CA PHE A 108 9.44 -9.11 -11.70
C PHE A 108 8.94 -7.67 -11.64
N LEU A 109 7.82 -7.37 -12.28
CA LEU A 109 7.19 -6.04 -12.22
C LEU A 109 6.78 -5.66 -10.77
N GLN A 110 6.31 -6.63 -9.99
CA GLN A 110 6.05 -6.43 -8.56
C GLN A 110 7.33 -6.17 -7.75
N ALA A 111 8.42 -6.89 -8.05
CA ALA A 111 9.72 -6.67 -7.40
C ALA A 111 10.30 -5.28 -7.72
N ILE A 112 10.16 -4.81 -8.96
CA ILE A 112 10.51 -3.45 -9.36
C ILE A 112 9.68 -2.45 -8.55
N SER A 113 8.36 -2.66 -8.47
CA SER A 113 7.46 -1.78 -7.72
C SER A 113 7.85 -1.69 -6.24
N LEU A 114 8.20 -2.83 -5.61
CA LEU A 114 8.70 -2.87 -4.24
C LEU A 114 10.02 -2.12 -4.07
N SER A 115 10.95 -2.29 -5.01
CA SER A 115 12.23 -1.56 -5.01
C SER A 115 12.00 -0.04 -5.05
N TYR A 116 11.04 0.43 -5.85
CA TYR A 116 10.66 1.84 -5.91
C TYR A 116 9.92 2.33 -4.67
N ILE A 117 9.04 1.52 -4.06
CA ILE A 117 8.41 1.85 -2.76
C ILE A 117 9.47 2.11 -1.70
N TYR A 118 10.44 1.19 -1.59
CA TYR A 118 11.54 1.33 -0.64
C TYR A 118 12.34 2.61 -0.92
N LYS A 119 12.69 2.89 -2.18
CA LYS A 119 13.43 4.10 -2.55
C LYS A 119 12.64 5.37 -2.23
N LEU A 120 11.36 5.42 -2.56
CA LEU A 120 10.49 6.56 -2.29
C LEU A 120 10.39 6.86 -0.79
N CYS A 121 10.15 5.84 0.03
CA CYS A 121 10.07 5.99 1.49
C CYS A 121 11.43 6.34 2.11
N SER A 122 12.52 5.74 1.63
CA SER A 122 13.88 6.04 2.07
C SER A 122 14.25 7.49 1.74
N ASP A 123 14.00 7.94 0.51
CA ASP A 123 14.25 9.33 0.09
C ASP A 123 13.43 10.32 0.91
N PHE A 124 12.19 9.96 1.27
CA PHE A 124 11.37 10.76 2.17
C PHE A 124 11.98 10.86 3.57
N LEU A 125 12.43 9.75 4.17
CA LEU A 125 13.11 9.76 5.48
C LEU A 125 14.42 10.55 5.45
N ALA A 126 15.22 10.40 4.41
CA ALA A 126 16.50 11.10 4.26
C ALA A 126 16.30 12.63 4.16
N ARG A 127 15.28 13.10 3.44
CA ARG A 127 14.91 14.53 3.38
C ARG A 127 14.51 15.09 4.74
N GLU A 128 13.99 14.22 5.60
CA GLU A 128 13.61 14.57 6.96
C GLU A 128 14.77 14.53 7.96
N GLY A 129 16.00 14.29 7.48
CA GLY A 129 17.21 14.22 8.31
C GLY A 129 17.39 12.89 9.03
N ILE A 130 16.62 11.86 8.66
CA ILE A 130 16.67 10.55 9.30
C ILE A 130 17.62 9.64 8.53
N THR A 131 18.64 9.12 9.21
CA THR A 131 19.54 8.11 8.64
C THR A 131 18.81 6.77 8.52
N ILE A 132 18.76 6.23 7.30
CA ILE A 132 18.01 4.99 7.03
C ILE A 132 18.80 3.80 7.54
N LYS A 133 18.18 3.00 8.41
CA LYS A 133 18.68 1.71 8.88
C LYS A 133 17.87 0.58 8.27
N LEU A 134 18.46 -0.61 8.16
CA LEU A 134 17.81 -1.77 7.53
C LEU A 134 16.49 -2.16 8.22
N TRP A 135 16.41 -2.04 9.55
CA TRP A 135 15.18 -2.34 10.30
C TRP A 135 14.03 -1.37 10.00
N HIS A 136 14.31 -0.14 9.52
CA HIS A 136 13.24 0.78 9.10
C HIS A 136 12.42 0.20 7.95
N ALA A 137 13.01 -0.65 7.10
CA ALA A 137 12.35 -1.25 5.96
C ALA A 137 11.14 -2.11 6.37
N ILE A 138 11.14 -2.70 7.57
CA ILE A 138 9.99 -3.46 8.10
C ILE A 138 8.70 -2.62 8.10
N PHE A 139 8.81 -1.30 8.24
CA PHE A 139 7.65 -0.42 8.32
C PHE A 139 7.14 0.09 6.97
N PHE A 140 7.78 -0.21 5.84
CA PHE A 140 7.26 0.26 4.54
C PHE A 140 7.53 -0.65 3.34
N ALA A 141 8.44 -1.60 3.49
CA ALA A 141 8.82 -2.62 2.53
C ALA A 141 9.12 -3.93 3.29
N GLY A 142 8.17 -4.36 4.12
CA GLY A 142 8.35 -5.48 5.05
C GLY A 142 8.19 -6.86 4.41
N PRO A 143 8.15 -7.92 5.26
CA PRO A 143 8.05 -9.31 4.81
C PRO A 143 6.83 -9.59 3.94
N LEU A 144 5.67 -8.98 4.21
CA LEU A 144 4.47 -9.17 3.38
C LEU A 144 4.71 -8.66 1.95
N PHE A 145 5.34 -7.50 1.82
CA PHE A 145 5.64 -6.92 0.51
C PHE A 145 6.60 -7.79 -0.28
N ILE A 146 7.66 -8.29 0.37
CA ILE A 146 8.61 -9.23 -0.25
C ILE A 146 7.85 -10.47 -0.72
N PHE A 147 7.03 -11.08 0.13
CA PHE A 147 6.25 -12.26 -0.23
C PHE A 147 5.33 -12.00 -1.43
N LEU A 148 4.56 -10.91 -1.44
CA LEU A 148 3.66 -10.59 -2.54
C LEU A 148 4.40 -10.30 -3.85
N SER A 149 5.62 -9.78 -3.80
CA SER A 149 6.45 -9.59 -4.98
C SER A 149 6.83 -10.92 -5.67
N THR A 150 6.84 -12.03 -4.92
CA THR A 150 7.17 -13.37 -5.45
C THR A 150 5.98 -14.08 -6.08
N ILE A 151 4.76 -13.58 -5.87
CA ILE A 151 3.51 -14.18 -6.38
C ILE A 151 3.09 -13.53 -7.71
N GLY A 152 3.37 -12.23 -7.90
CA GLY A 152 3.08 -11.51 -9.15
C GLY A 152 1.67 -10.87 -9.22
N LEU A 153 1.01 -10.69 -8.08
CA LEU A 153 -0.26 -9.97 -8.00
C LEU A 153 -0.03 -8.47 -8.10
N ARG A 154 -0.90 -7.73 -8.81
CA ARG A 154 -0.83 -6.26 -9.01
C ARG A 154 -0.81 -5.37 -7.76
N ASP A 155 -0.81 -5.95 -6.57
CA ASP A 155 -1.04 -5.23 -5.31
C ASP A 155 0.09 -4.23 -4.99
N LEU A 156 1.37 -4.54 -5.31
CA LEU A 156 2.48 -3.62 -5.02
C LEU A 156 2.56 -2.44 -5.99
N GLU A 157 2.06 -2.57 -7.22
CA GLU A 157 1.92 -1.42 -8.13
C GLU A 157 0.91 -0.42 -7.59
N ILE A 158 -0.23 -0.92 -7.10
CA ILE A 158 -1.25 -0.09 -6.46
C ILE A 158 -0.65 0.59 -5.22
N ALA A 159 0.15 -0.13 -4.44
CA ALA A 159 0.85 0.42 -3.28
C ALA A 159 1.86 1.49 -3.65
N LEU A 160 2.62 1.29 -4.74
CA LEU A 160 3.57 2.26 -5.25
C LEU A 160 2.87 3.56 -5.62
N PHE A 161 1.79 3.50 -6.41
CA PHE A 161 1.07 4.69 -6.82
C PHE A 161 0.37 5.40 -5.64
N ALA A 162 -0.26 4.65 -4.74
CA ALA A 162 -0.87 5.23 -3.54
C ALA A 162 0.18 5.90 -2.64
N THR A 163 1.32 5.26 -2.41
CA THR A 163 2.42 5.83 -1.62
C THR A 163 2.98 7.08 -2.28
N TYR A 164 3.19 7.05 -3.60
CA TYR A 164 3.65 8.21 -4.36
C TYR A 164 2.67 9.39 -4.26
N PHE A 165 1.37 9.14 -4.30
CA PHE A 165 0.36 10.18 -4.13
C PHE A 165 0.51 10.92 -2.79
N PHE A 166 0.72 10.18 -1.69
CA PHE A 166 0.87 10.77 -0.37
C PHE A 166 2.20 11.53 -0.21
N ILE A 167 3.34 10.84 -0.40
CA ILE A 167 4.66 11.36 -0.02
C ILE A 167 5.52 11.85 -1.21
N GLY A 168 5.03 11.73 -2.45
CA GLY A 168 5.74 12.16 -3.65
C GLY A 168 6.08 13.66 -3.65
N ARG A 169 7.15 14.03 -4.34
CA ARG A 169 7.60 15.44 -4.39
C ARG A 169 6.92 16.24 -5.51
N SER A 170 6.82 15.63 -6.69
CA SER A 170 6.28 16.29 -7.88
C SER A 170 4.76 16.17 -7.92
N THR A 171 4.07 17.31 -8.00
CA THR A 171 2.61 17.39 -8.15
C THR A 171 2.13 16.70 -9.43
N ALA A 172 2.86 16.84 -10.54
CA ALA A 172 2.54 16.17 -11.79
C ALA A 172 2.56 14.65 -11.62
N LEU A 173 3.58 14.12 -10.94
CA LEU A 173 3.68 12.69 -10.66
C LEU A 173 2.66 12.22 -9.62
N LYS A 174 2.22 13.08 -8.68
CA LYS A 174 1.08 12.77 -7.80
C LYS A 174 -0.20 12.62 -8.60
N LEU A 175 -0.48 13.53 -9.53
CA LEU A 175 -1.66 13.43 -10.39
C LEU A 175 -1.58 12.19 -11.28
N PHE A 176 -0.42 11.91 -11.87
CA PHE A 176 -0.19 10.68 -12.61
C PHE A 176 -0.44 9.44 -11.75
N SER A 177 0.08 9.41 -10.52
CA SER A 177 -0.15 8.28 -9.60
C SER A 177 -1.63 8.10 -9.23
N LEU A 178 -2.39 9.20 -9.15
CA LEU A 178 -3.84 9.15 -8.93
C LEU A 178 -4.56 8.57 -10.15
N VAL A 179 -4.21 8.99 -11.36
CA VAL A 179 -4.75 8.45 -12.62
C VAL A 179 -4.40 6.96 -12.76
N ALA A 180 -3.15 6.57 -12.47
CA ALA A 180 -2.72 5.18 -12.47
C ALA A 180 -3.52 4.34 -11.45
N THR A 181 -3.74 4.88 -10.24
CA THR A 181 -4.57 4.22 -9.22
C THR A 181 -6.02 4.10 -9.67
N LEU A 182 -6.56 5.10 -10.37
CA LEU A 182 -7.92 5.06 -10.92
C LEU A 182 -8.06 3.95 -11.95
N LEU A 183 -7.06 3.79 -12.84
CA LEU A 183 -7.04 2.73 -13.85
C LEU A 183 -6.91 1.34 -13.23
N LEU A 184 -6.12 1.17 -12.17
CA LEU A 184 -5.93 -0.12 -11.51
C LEU A 184 -7.08 -0.48 -10.57
N ARG A 185 -7.55 0.50 -9.79
CA ARG A 185 -8.47 0.29 -8.67
C ARG A 185 -9.30 1.57 -8.42
N PRO A 186 -10.40 1.78 -9.17
CA PRO A 186 -11.15 3.04 -9.18
C PRO A 186 -11.65 3.50 -7.80
N HIS A 187 -12.16 2.55 -7.02
CA HIS A 187 -12.70 2.82 -5.69
C HIS A 187 -11.61 3.28 -4.69
N LEU A 188 -10.35 2.88 -4.89
CA LEU A 188 -9.22 3.33 -4.07
C LEU A 188 -8.85 4.76 -4.45
N ALA A 189 -8.83 5.08 -5.75
CA ALA A 189 -8.55 6.43 -6.23
C ALA A 189 -9.58 7.44 -5.69
N LEU A 190 -10.87 7.06 -5.63
CA LEU A 190 -11.90 7.88 -4.99
C LEU A 190 -11.57 8.17 -3.52
N ALA A 191 -11.13 7.16 -2.78
CA ALA A 191 -10.72 7.32 -1.38
C ALA A 191 -9.52 8.28 -1.22
N LEU A 192 -8.56 8.22 -2.14
CA LEU A 192 -7.42 9.15 -2.18
C LEU A 192 -7.87 10.59 -2.43
N ILE A 193 -8.83 10.80 -3.34
CA ILE A 193 -9.41 12.12 -3.64
C ILE A 193 -10.13 12.69 -2.40
N VAL A 194 -10.98 11.88 -1.74
CA VAL A 194 -11.71 12.31 -0.55
C VAL A 194 -10.76 12.76 0.56
N GLY A 195 -9.72 11.97 0.85
CA GLY A 195 -8.73 12.34 1.83
C GLY A 195 -7.97 13.61 1.44
N TRP A 196 -7.61 13.78 0.17
CA TRP A 196 -6.94 14.98 -0.33
C TRP A 196 -7.79 16.25 -0.17
N VAL A 197 -9.09 16.16 -0.49
CA VAL A 197 -10.04 17.27 -0.30
C VAL A 197 -10.14 17.65 1.18
N ILE A 198 -10.31 16.67 2.07
CA ILE A 198 -10.40 16.89 3.52
C ILE A 198 -9.10 17.49 4.07
N ALA A 199 -7.94 17.03 3.62
CA ALA A 199 -6.64 17.58 4.01
C ALA A 199 -6.50 19.05 3.62
N LYS A 200 -6.98 19.44 2.43
CA LYS A 200 -7.01 20.85 1.98
C LYS A 200 -7.90 21.71 2.87
N TYR A 201 -9.06 21.19 3.27
CA TYR A 201 -9.95 21.87 4.21
C TYR A 201 -9.31 22.03 5.60
N LEU A 202 -8.65 20.99 6.11
CA LEU A 202 -7.97 21.03 7.41
C LEU A 202 -6.83 22.05 7.44
N HIS A 203 -6.07 22.18 6.35
CA HIS A 203 -5.04 23.22 6.21
C HIS A 203 -5.61 24.63 6.33
N LYS A 204 -6.84 24.86 5.84
CA LYS A 204 -7.51 26.16 5.86
C LYS A 204 -8.12 26.49 7.22
N PHE A 205 -8.77 25.52 7.87
CA PHE A 205 -9.59 25.76 9.07
C PHE A 205 -8.89 25.50 10.41
N GLN A 206 -7.81 24.72 10.44
CA GLN A 206 -6.98 24.42 11.63
C GLN A 206 -7.78 24.27 12.95
N PRO A 207 -8.52 23.16 13.13
CA PRO A 207 -9.42 23.00 14.27
C PRO A 207 -8.68 23.02 15.62
N LYS A 208 -9.23 23.77 16.60
CA LYS A 208 -8.66 23.90 17.95
C LYS A 208 -8.55 22.58 18.73
N ARG A 209 -9.44 21.60 18.46
CA ARG A 209 -9.43 20.26 19.06
C ARG A 209 -9.18 19.19 18.01
N LEU A 210 -7.93 19.02 17.60
CA LEU A 210 -7.55 18.12 16.51
C LEU A 210 -8.00 16.67 16.73
N ASN A 211 -7.85 16.13 17.95
CA ASN A 211 -8.21 14.74 18.25
C ASN A 211 -9.71 14.46 18.08
N VAL A 212 -10.56 15.38 18.53
CA VAL A 212 -12.02 15.28 18.35
C VAL A 212 -12.38 15.40 16.87
N ALA A 213 -11.71 16.31 16.15
CA ALA A 213 -11.90 16.45 14.71
C ALA A 213 -11.49 15.18 13.95
N ILE A 214 -10.39 14.51 14.34
CA ILE A 214 -9.97 13.24 13.74
C ILE A 214 -11.06 12.18 13.90
N VAL A 215 -11.60 11.99 15.10
CA VAL A 215 -12.66 11.00 15.35
C VAL A 215 -13.89 11.31 14.50
N GLY A 216 -14.36 12.57 14.49
CA GLY A 216 -15.51 12.98 13.68
C GLY A 216 -15.29 12.79 12.18
N LEU A 217 -14.10 13.14 11.68
CA LEU A 217 -13.74 12.95 10.27
C LEU A 217 -13.67 11.48 9.87
N VAL A 218 -13.18 10.62 10.75
CA VAL A 218 -13.07 9.17 10.49
C VAL A 218 -14.45 8.52 10.44
N VAL A 219 -15.30 8.83 11.42
CA VAL A 219 -16.69 8.34 11.42
C VAL A 219 -17.43 8.85 10.19
N GLY A 220 -17.30 10.15 9.88
CA GLY A 220 -17.89 10.74 8.67
C GLY A 220 -17.37 10.09 7.39
N ALA A 221 -16.05 9.90 7.26
CA ALA A 221 -15.43 9.28 6.09
C ALA A 221 -15.87 7.83 5.91
N PHE A 222 -15.90 7.03 6.98
CA PHE A 222 -16.36 5.65 6.95
C PHE A 222 -17.82 5.56 6.50
N THR A 223 -18.69 6.42 7.04
CA THR A 223 -20.10 6.49 6.65
C THR A 223 -20.27 6.92 5.19
N LEU A 224 -19.58 7.98 4.77
CA LEU A 224 -19.58 8.44 3.37
C LEU A 224 -19.08 7.35 2.42
N GLY A 225 -18.09 6.55 2.83
CA GLY A 225 -17.62 5.40 2.07
C GLY A 225 -18.72 4.36 1.86
N GLY A 226 -19.49 4.03 2.90
CA GLY A 226 -20.61 3.09 2.77
C GLY A 226 -21.72 3.61 1.86
N TYR A 227 -22.11 4.87 1.98
CA TYR A 227 -23.05 5.50 1.04
C TYR A 227 -22.49 5.59 -0.38
N GLY A 228 -21.19 5.81 -0.54
CA GLY A 228 -20.52 5.81 -1.84
C GLY A 228 -20.63 4.46 -2.57
N TYR A 229 -20.60 3.35 -1.84
CA TYR A 229 -20.86 2.02 -2.40
C TYR A 229 -22.31 1.89 -2.89
N SER A 230 -23.27 2.30 -2.06
CA SER A 230 -24.69 2.25 -2.41
C SER A 230 -25.00 3.10 -3.65
N ALA A 231 -24.47 4.33 -3.71
CA ALA A 231 -24.60 5.20 -4.88
C ALA A 231 -23.96 4.60 -6.14
N GLY A 232 -22.77 3.98 -6.02
CA GLY A 232 -22.13 3.29 -7.14
C GLY A 232 -22.94 2.09 -7.64
N ASN A 233 -23.59 1.35 -6.73
CA ASN A 233 -24.44 0.22 -7.06
C ASN A 233 -25.71 0.67 -7.80
N PHE A 234 -26.35 1.75 -7.33
CA PHE A 234 -27.48 2.39 -7.98
C PHE A 234 -27.13 2.85 -9.41
N LEU A 235 -26.00 3.55 -9.59
CA LEU A 235 -25.58 4.05 -10.89
C LEU A 235 -25.25 2.92 -11.89
N LYS A 236 -24.62 1.84 -11.42
CA LYS A 236 -24.17 0.75 -12.29
C LYS A 236 -25.27 -0.24 -12.65
N TYR A 237 -26.10 -0.62 -11.67
CA TYR A 237 -27.08 -1.70 -11.84
C TYR A 237 -28.53 -1.22 -11.81
N ARG A 238 -28.79 0.08 -11.58
CA ARG A 238 -30.14 0.66 -11.41
C ARG A 238 -30.99 -0.07 -10.36
N ASN A 239 -30.34 -0.67 -9.37
CA ASN A 239 -31.00 -1.29 -8.22
C ASN A 239 -31.41 -0.22 -7.21
N ASP A 240 -32.36 -0.54 -6.34
CA ASP A 240 -32.76 0.33 -5.23
C ASP A 240 -31.58 0.75 -4.36
N LEU A 241 -31.69 1.96 -3.78
CA LEU A 241 -30.70 2.51 -2.86
C LEU A 241 -30.64 1.65 -1.61
N LEU A 242 -29.70 0.70 -1.60
CA LEU A 242 -29.47 -0.18 -0.46
C LEU A 242 -29.04 0.67 0.74
N THR A 243 -29.69 0.45 1.89
CA THR A 243 -29.23 0.99 3.16
C THR A 243 -27.82 0.44 3.44
N PRO A 244 -26.81 1.30 3.58
CA PRO A 244 -25.45 0.82 3.79
C PRO A 244 -25.34 0.18 5.18
N ARG A 245 -24.61 -0.93 5.28
CA ARG A 245 -24.35 -1.67 6.53
C ARG A 245 -23.48 -0.93 7.55
N VAL A 246 -23.24 0.37 7.35
CA VAL A 246 -22.39 1.21 8.20
C VAL A 246 -22.92 1.28 9.63
N PHE A 247 -24.24 1.17 9.81
CA PHE A 247 -24.87 1.19 11.14
C PHE A 247 -24.88 -0.19 11.82
N GLU A 248 -24.41 -1.23 11.15
CA GLU A 248 -24.28 -2.57 11.74
C GLU A 248 -22.99 -2.69 12.54
N GLN A 249 -23.06 -3.39 13.68
CA GLN A 249 -21.90 -3.65 14.54
C GLN A 249 -20.77 -4.39 13.79
N VAL A 250 -21.13 -5.28 12.86
CA VAL A 250 -20.17 -6.08 12.08
C VAL A 250 -19.26 -5.18 11.22
N ALA A 251 -19.79 -4.09 10.66
CA ALA A 251 -19.01 -3.16 9.86
C ALA A 251 -17.94 -2.43 10.70
N TRP A 252 -18.27 -2.06 11.93
CA TRP A 252 -17.33 -1.44 12.87
C TRP A 252 -16.28 -2.43 13.38
N TRP A 253 -16.64 -3.69 13.66
CA TRP A 253 -15.66 -4.72 13.98
C TRP A 253 -14.66 -4.95 12.84
N ARG A 254 -15.13 -4.92 11.59
CA ARG A 254 -14.25 -4.94 10.43
C ARG A 254 -13.34 -3.72 10.38
N PHE A 255 -13.84 -2.53 10.67
CA PHE A 255 -13.02 -1.32 10.74
C PHE A 255 -11.90 -1.44 11.80
N PHE A 256 -12.24 -1.76 13.05
CA PHE A 256 -11.27 -1.85 14.14
C PHE A 256 -10.25 -2.99 13.92
N SER A 257 -10.71 -4.14 13.44
CA SER A 257 -9.80 -5.27 13.17
C SER A 257 -8.79 -4.95 12.05
N ASN A 258 -9.15 -4.11 11.08
CA ASN A 258 -8.21 -3.60 10.07
C ASN A 258 -7.14 -2.66 10.66
N LEU A 259 -7.47 -1.89 11.71
CA LEU A 259 -6.52 -1.01 12.41
C LEU A 259 -5.51 -1.75 13.29
N VAL A 260 -5.84 -2.96 13.71
CA VAL A 260 -4.97 -3.79 14.56
C VAL A 260 -4.28 -4.88 13.73
N GLY A 261 -4.67 -5.09 12.46
CA GLY A 261 -4.15 -6.17 11.62
C GLY A 261 -4.76 -7.55 11.95
N LEU A 262 -5.87 -7.58 12.70
CA LEU A 262 -6.59 -8.79 13.13
C LEU A 262 -7.85 -9.08 12.32
N GLN A 263 -7.96 -8.58 11.08
CA GLN A 263 -9.20 -8.77 10.28
C GLN A 263 -9.57 -10.22 10.02
N PHE A 264 -8.63 -11.16 10.16
CA PHE A 264 -8.92 -12.60 10.00
C PHE A 264 -9.89 -13.14 11.06
N LEU A 265 -10.01 -12.48 12.22
CA LEU A 265 -10.97 -12.82 13.27
C LEU A 265 -12.41 -12.44 12.92
N THR A 266 -12.60 -11.63 11.87
CA THR A 266 -13.94 -11.21 11.41
C THR A 266 -14.54 -12.15 10.36
N PHE A 267 -13.85 -13.24 10.05
CA PHE A 267 -14.32 -14.26 9.11
C PHE A 267 -14.90 -15.47 9.82
N THR A 268 -15.95 -16.02 9.22
CA THR A 268 -16.51 -17.31 9.57
C THR A 268 -15.67 -18.45 8.98
N ASP A 269 -15.79 -19.65 9.53
CA ASP A 269 -15.07 -20.87 9.10
C ASP A 269 -15.30 -21.24 7.63
N LEU A 270 -16.35 -20.70 7.01
CA LEU A 270 -16.67 -20.83 5.59
C LEU A 270 -15.64 -20.16 4.66
N VAL A 271 -14.89 -19.17 5.15
CA VAL A 271 -13.96 -18.36 4.34
C VAL A 271 -12.50 -18.70 4.65
N VAL A 272 -12.19 -19.10 5.89
CA VAL A 272 -10.83 -19.41 6.33
C VAL A 272 -10.77 -20.82 6.90
N LYS A 273 -10.15 -21.75 6.16
CA LYS A 273 -9.96 -23.14 6.59
C LYS A 273 -8.85 -23.33 7.64
N MET A 274 -8.00 -22.32 7.85
CA MET A 274 -6.86 -22.42 8.77
C MET A 274 -7.28 -22.14 10.22
N PRO A 275 -6.74 -22.87 11.22
CA PRO A 275 -7.02 -22.59 12.62
C PRO A 275 -6.44 -21.24 13.05
N ALA A 276 -7.05 -20.62 14.06
CA ALA A 276 -6.67 -19.29 14.56
C ALA A 276 -5.19 -19.19 14.99
N SER A 277 -4.62 -20.26 15.54
CA SER A 277 -3.21 -20.31 15.95
C SER A 277 -2.25 -20.15 14.77
N GLN A 278 -2.54 -20.79 13.64
CA GLN A 278 -1.74 -20.65 12.42
C GLN A 278 -1.89 -19.25 11.82
N LEU A 279 -3.08 -18.66 11.88
CA LEU A 279 -3.32 -17.30 11.42
C LEU A 279 -2.53 -16.28 12.25
N ILE A 280 -2.48 -16.45 13.58
CA ILE A 280 -1.66 -15.62 14.47
C ILE A 280 -0.17 -15.82 14.16
N ALA A 281 0.30 -17.05 13.97
CA ALA A 281 1.69 -17.32 13.59
C ALA A 281 2.07 -16.64 12.27
N LEU A 282 1.18 -16.67 11.27
CA LEU A 282 1.37 -15.94 10.01
C LEU A 282 1.44 -14.42 10.22
N ARG A 283 0.76 -13.86 11.23
CA ARG A 283 0.89 -12.43 11.57
C ARG A 283 2.23 -12.10 12.20
N LEU A 284 2.79 -12.99 13.01
CA LEU A 284 4.13 -12.81 13.55
C LEU A 284 5.19 -12.87 12.45
N PHE A 285 5.00 -13.76 11.46
CA PHE A 285 5.86 -13.82 10.28
C PHE A 285 5.72 -12.56 9.40
N PHE A 286 4.48 -12.15 9.10
CA PHE A 286 4.16 -10.89 8.41
C PHE A 286 3.91 -9.76 9.41
N VAL A 287 4.94 -9.47 10.21
CA VAL A 287 4.90 -8.50 11.31
C VAL A 287 4.41 -7.10 10.86
N ASP A 288 4.73 -6.74 9.62
CA ASP A 288 4.32 -5.50 8.99
C ASP A 288 2.80 -5.35 8.85
N THR A 289 2.03 -6.45 8.85
CA THR A 289 0.56 -6.40 8.76
C THR A 289 -0.14 -5.85 10.00
N PHE A 290 0.50 -5.89 11.17
CA PHE A 290 -0.08 -5.36 12.42
C PHE A 290 0.79 -4.25 13.03
N ALA A 291 2.12 -4.34 12.91
CA ALA A 291 3.03 -3.34 13.46
C ALA A 291 2.86 -1.97 12.77
N ILE A 292 2.66 -1.94 11.45
CA ILE A 292 2.48 -0.68 10.70
C ILE A 292 1.18 0.04 11.12
N PRO A 293 -0.02 -0.59 11.07
CA PRO A 293 -1.25 0.07 11.50
C PRO A 293 -1.20 0.56 12.94
N LEU A 294 -0.68 -0.26 13.87
CA LEU A 294 -0.57 0.11 15.28
C LEU A 294 0.36 1.30 15.51
N LEU A 295 1.54 1.28 14.89
CA LEU A 295 2.49 2.38 14.95
C LEU A 295 1.85 3.68 14.41
N PHE A 296 1.14 3.59 13.31
CA PHE A 296 0.49 4.73 12.69
C PHE A 296 -0.62 5.31 13.58
N VAL A 297 -1.52 4.48 14.11
CA VAL A 297 -2.59 4.93 15.02
C VAL A 297 -2.01 5.53 16.29
N PHE A 298 -1.02 4.88 16.91
CA PHE A 298 -0.35 5.41 18.10
C PHE A 298 0.23 6.81 17.83
N THR A 299 1.01 6.95 16.77
CA THR A 299 1.66 8.23 16.44
C THR A 299 0.68 9.30 15.98
N LEU A 300 -0.44 8.93 15.35
CA LEU A 300 -1.49 9.86 14.93
C LEU A 300 -2.05 10.65 16.12
N PHE A 301 -2.25 10.00 17.27
CA PHE A 301 -2.79 10.64 18.47
C PHE A 301 -1.73 11.11 19.46
N ALA A 302 -0.60 10.40 19.57
CA ALA A 302 0.42 10.67 20.59
C ALA A 302 1.40 11.79 20.20
N THR A 303 1.57 12.09 18.91
CA THR A 303 2.63 13.01 18.46
C THR A 303 2.07 14.16 17.64
N SER A 304 2.36 15.39 18.06
CA SER A 304 2.24 16.55 17.18
C SER A 304 3.43 16.57 16.23
N SER A 305 3.19 16.54 14.93
CA SER A 305 4.24 16.59 13.92
C SER A 305 3.84 17.53 12.80
N LYS A 306 4.84 18.08 12.08
CA LYS A 306 4.58 18.82 10.84
C LYS A 306 3.78 18.02 9.81
N PHE A 307 3.78 16.69 9.94
CA PHE A 307 3.04 15.76 9.08
C PHE A 307 1.64 15.42 9.58
N SER A 308 1.11 16.09 10.60
CA SER A 308 -0.23 15.79 11.13
C SER A 308 -1.31 15.86 10.05
N VAL A 309 -1.31 16.86 9.16
CA VAL A 309 -2.30 16.93 8.08
C VAL A 309 -2.15 15.78 7.08
N MET A 310 -0.93 15.41 6.73
CA MET A 310 -0.67 14.27 5.82
C MET A 310 -1.08 12.93 6.46
N ARG A 311 -0.84 12.74 7.76
CA ARG A 311 -1.31 11.56 8.50
C ARG A 311 -2.83 11.51 8.54
N ILE A 312 -3.50 12.64 8.77
CA ILE A 312 -4.96 12.70 8.72
C ILE A 312 -5.48 12.41 7.30
N GLN A 313 -4.81 12.92 6.26
CA GLN A 313 -5.14 12.60 4.87
C GLN A 313 -5.13 11.09 4.62
N VAL A 314 -4.04 10.41 5.00
CA VAL A 314 -3.89 8.96 4.87
C VAL A 314 -4.99 8.24 5.66
N PHE A 315 -5.25 8.66 6.90
CA PHE A 315 -6.22 8.00 7.76
C PHE A 315 -7.66 8.16 7.29
N VAL A 316 -8.03 9.34 6.81
CA VAL A 316 -9.35 9.63 6.24
C VAL A 316 -9.56 8.87 4.93
N SER A 317 -8.55 8.85 4.05
CA SER A 317 -8.60 8.00 2.84
C SER A 317 -8.77 6.53 3.18
N PHE A 318 -8.05 6.04 4.20
CA PHE A 318 -8.17 4.68 4.68
C PHE A 318 -9.56 4.38 5.23
N ALA A 319 -10.11 5.26 6.07
CA ALA A 319 -11.44 5.11 6.67
C ALA A 319 -12.55 5.11 5.61
N PHE A 320 -12.48 6.04 4.65
CA PHE A 320 -13.41 6.05 3.51
C PHE A 320 -13.33 4.74 2.71
N PHE A 321 -12.11 4.27 2.44
CA PHE A 321 -11.90 3.04 1.71
C PHE A 321 -12.45 1.80 2.45
N LEU A 322 -12.26 1.73 3.77
CA LEU A 322 -12.85 0.68 4.60
C LEU A 322 -14.38 0.76 4.62
N GLY A 323 -14.97 1.95 4.60
CA GLY A 323 -16.42 2.13 4.50
C GLY A 323 -17.02 1.50 3.23
N LEU A 324 -16.33 1.66 2.09
CA LEU A 324 -16.68 1.00 0.83
C LEU A 324 -16.55 -0.53 0.93
N VAL A 325 -15.43 -1.01 1.47
CA VAL A 325 -15.12 -2.44 1.57
C VAL A 325 -16.07 -3.16 2.53
N ALA A 326 -16.48 -2.50 3.62
CA ALA A 326 -17.36 -3.07 4.62
C ALA A 326 -18.72 -3.50 4.05
N GLN A 327 -19.14 -2.93 2.91
CA GLN A 327 -20.36 -3.32 2.19
C GLN A 327 -20.24 -4.63 1.42
N THR A 328 -19.03 -5.20 1.34
CA THR A 328 -18.76 -6.45 0.63
C THR A 328 -18.47 -7.59 1.60
N ASN A 329 -18.57 -8.83 1.14
CA ASN A 329 -18.29 -10.01 1.98
C ASN A 329 -16.78 -10.33 2.10
N PHE A 330 -15.90 -9.58 1.43
CA PHE A 330 -14.46 -9.86 1.39
C PHE A 330 -13.66 -8.81 2.18
N ASN A 331 -12.97 -9.22 3.24
CA ASN A 331 -12.14 -8.37 4.11
C ASN A 331 -10.69 -8.89 4.29
N SER A 332 -9.79 -8.62 3.34
CA SER A 332 -8.43 -9.20 3.33
C SER A 332 -7.33 -8.18 3.66
N SER A 333 -6.20 -8.64 4.21
CA SER A 333 -4.99 -7.80 4.41
C SER A 333 -4.52 -7.07 3.14
N ARG A 334 -4.81 -7.65 1.97
CA ARG A 334 -4.51 -7.05 0.66
C ARG A 334 -5.23 -5.73 0.43
N GLN A 335 -6.35 -5.48 1.11
CA GLN A 335 -7.09 -4.23 1.00
C GLN A 335 -6.35 -3.08 1.67
N ASN A 336 -5.64 -3.32 2.77
CA ASN A 336 -4.91 -2.27 3.49
C ASN A 336 -3.55 -1.95 2.87
N LEU A 337 -3.03 -2.88 2.06
CA LEU A 337 -1.70 -2.82 1.48
C LEU A 337 -1.35 -1.47 0.81
N PRO A 338 -2.26 -0.82 0.05
CA PRO A 338 -1.96 0.47 -0.56
C PRO A 338 -1.64 1.60 0.42
N PHE A 339 -2.06 1.46 1.67
CA PHE A 339 -1.84 2.45 2.71
C PHE A 339 -0.65 2.11 3.61
N LEU A 340 -0.25 0.84 3.70
CA LEU A 340 0.75 0.37 4.68
C LEU A 340 2.09 1.10 4.54
N SER A 341 2.64 1.24 3.33
CA SER A 341 3.94 1.91 3.15
C SER A 341 3.91 3.38 3.58
N ALA A 342 2.84 4.11 3.24
CA ALA A 342 2.64 5.51 3.64
C ALA A 342 2.37 5.65 5.15
N MET A 343 1.55 4.77 5.72
CA MET A 343 1.27 4.72 7.16
C MET A 343 2.54 4.47 7.95
N GLY A 344 3.32 3.46 7.59
CA GLY A 344 4.48 3.07 8.38
C GLY A 344 5.64 4.05 8.24
N VAL A 345 5.88 4.65 7.07
CA VAL A 345 6.89 5.71 6.95
C VAL A 345 6.51 6.97 7.76
N LEU A 346 5.23 7.37 7.73
CA LEU A 346 4.76 8.52 8.51
C LEU A 346 4.74 8.24 10.02
N GLY A 347 4.40 7.00 10.40
CA GLY A 347 4.47 6.55 11.79
C GLY A 347 5.92 6.56 12.30
N LEU A 348 6.86 6.05 11.50
CA LEU A 348 8.28 6.04 11.84
C LEU A 348 8.81 7.47 12.04
N VAL A 349 8.46 8.40 11.14
CA VAL A 349 8.80 9.83 11.30
C VAL A 349 8.20 10.40 12.58
N GLY A 350 6.95 10.04 12.91
CA GLY A 350 6.29 10.45 14.15
C GLY A 350 7.11 10.08 15.40
N ILE A 351 7.56 8.83 15.49
CA ILE A 351 8.38 8.37 16.63
C ILE A 351 9.76 9.02 16.63
N LEU A 352 10.47 8.95 15.50
CA LEU A 352 11.87 9.35 15.45
C LEU A 352 12.04 10.86 15.65
N LYS A 353 11.09 11.68 15.17
CA LYS A 353 11.14 13.13 15.41
C LYS A 353 10.61 13.54 16.77
N SER A 354 9.60 12.86 17.31
CA SER A 354 9.10 13.15 18.65
C SER A 354 10.18 12.95 19.72
N ARG A 355 11.10 12.00 19.52
CA ARG A 355 12.23 11.78 20.44
C ARG A 355 13.33 12.85 20.36
N ASN A 356 13.45 13.54 19.22
CA ASN A 356 14.45 14.60 19.05
C ASN A 356 13.96 15.96 19.56
N THR A 357 12.66 16.15 19.76
CA THR A 357 12.10 17.39 20.33
C THR A 357 12.31 17.54 21.84
N ASP A 358 12.80 16.50 22.53
CA ASP A 358 13.08 16.55 23.98
C ASP A 358 14.50 17.06 24.31
N TYR A 359 15.30 17.46 23.33
CA TYR A 359 16.70 17.90 23.54
C TYR A 359 17.10 19.06 22.63
N GLU A 360 16.42 20.21 22.74
CA GLU A 360 16.99 21.52 22.42
C GLU A 360 16.28 22.59 23.26
N PRO A 361 16.78 22.94 24.47
CA PRO A 361 16.45 24.25 25.02
C PRO A 361 17.01 25.28 24.04
N ARG A 362 16.12 26.07 23.44
CA ARG A 362 16.48 27.23 22.63
C ARG A 362 17.40 28.14 23.46
N LEU A 363 18.68 28.14 23.15
CA LEU A 363 19.71 29.06 23.66
C LEU A 363 19.51 30.50 23.12
N SER A 364 18.28 31.00 23.06
CA SER A 364 17.97 32.36 22.60
C SER A 364 17.46 33.30 23.68
N ASP A 365 17.18 32.83 24.91
CA ASP A 365 16.60 33.67 25.98
C ASP A 365 17.55 34.01 27.14
N VAL A 366 18.87 33.79 27.00
CA VAL A 366 19.87 34.12 28.06
C VAL A 366 20.63 35.44 27.77
N GLY A 367 20.36 36.12 26.64
CA GLY A 367 21.19 37.24 26.17
C GLY A 367 20.65 38.67 26.32
N ARG A 368 19.47 38.90 26.93
CA ARG A 368 18.89 40.26 27.03
C ARG A 368 18.27 40.58 28.39
N VAL A 369 19.05 40.45 29.46
CA VAL A 369 18.79 41.21 30.69
C VAL A 369 20.13 41.64 31.28
N LYS A 370 20.45 42.93 31.14
CA LYS A 370 21.36 43.79 31.92
C LYS A 370 22.29 44.65 31.05
N SER A 371 21.79 45.82 30.65
CA SER A 371 22.57 47.07 30.69
C SER A 371 21.60 48.26 30.76
N ASN A 372 21.08 48.52 31.95
CA ASN A 372 20.57 49.83 32.34
C ASN A 372 21.27 50.16 33.65
N SER A 373 22.38 50.88 33.55
CA SER A 373 22.98 51.74 34.57
C SER A 373 24.04 52.59 33.89
#